data_AF-A0A363U1I8-F1
#
_entry.id   AF-A0A363U1I8-F1
#
_cell.length_a   1.000
_cell.length_b   1.000
_cell.length_c   1.000
_cell.angle_alpha   90.00
_cell.angle_beta   90.00
_cell.angle_gamma   90.00
#
_symmetry.space_group_name_H-M   'P 1'
#
loop_
_entity.id
_entity.type
_entity.pdbx_description
1 polymer ?
#
loop_
_entity_poly.entity_id
_entity_poly.type
_entity_poly.pdbx_seq_one_letter_code
_entity_poly.pdbx_strand_id
1 'polypeptide(L)'
;MAKINIITKGRSGTIQYIEGSLFKKNTCEFYWEFGGADTVAIIWFPKDDAEWDRKYPWAAGRRMEIVNAMAEDVRRKQAPSSTLKWEDGTVLLVSG
;
A
#
# COMPACT_ATOMS: atom_id res chain seq x y z
N MET A 1 -7.83 11.81 8.39
CA MET A 1 -7.47 10.38 8.45
C MET A 1 -7.60 9.83 7.05
N ALA A 2 -6.58 9.14 6.54
CA ALA A 2 -6.63 8.57 5.20
C ALA A 2 -7.61 7.39 5.14
N LYS A 3 -8.27 7.22 4.00
CA LYS A 3 -9.15 6.07 3.74
C LYS A 3 -8.40 5.06 2.89
N ILE A 4 -8.36 3.81 3.35
CA ILE A 4 -7.94 2.68 2.53
C ILE A 4 -9.14 2.04 1.85
N ASN A 5 -9.06 1.87 0.54
CA ASN A 5 -9.98 1.09 -0.26
C ASN A 5 -9.22 -0.04 -0.97
N ILE A 6 -9.68 -1.28 -0.84
CA ILE A 6 -9.03 -2.45 -1.45
C ILE A 6 -9.96 -2.98 -2.54
N ILE A 7 -9.49 -2.94 -3.77
CA ILE A 7 -10.21 -3.41 -4.96
C ILE A 7 -9.60 -4.77 -5.33
N THR A 8 -10.35 -5.84 -5.14
CA THR A 8 -9.89 -7.21 -5.41
C THR A 8 -10.38 -7.70 -6.77
N LYS A 9 -9.47 -8.27 -7.56
CA LYS A 9 -9.75 -8.93 -8.84
C LYS A 9 -9.05 -10.29 -8.87
N GLY A 10 -9.74 -11.32 -8.39
CA GLY A 10 -9.19 -12.68 -8.31
C GLY A 10 -8.09 -12.77 -7.26
N ARG A 11 -6.87 -13.13 -7.68
CA ARG A 11 -5.69 -13.28 -6.79
C ARG A 11 -4.85 -12.01 -6.63
N SER A 12 -5.28 -10.91 -7.23
CA SER A 12 -4.59 -9.63 -7.19
C SER A 12 -5.56 -8.47 -7.15
N GLY A 13 -5.05 -7.24 -7.09
CA GLY A 13 -5.88 -6.06 -7.12
C GLY A 13 -5.11 -4.77 -6.87
N THR A 14 -5.85 -3.75 -6.45
CA THR A 14 -5.33 -2.41 -6.19
C THR A 14 -5.74 -1.95 -4.80
N ILE A 15 -4.78 -1.42 -4.05
CA ILE A 15 -5.02 -0.70 -2.80
C ILE A 15 -4.96 0.79 -3.10
N GLN A 16 -5.99 1.52 -2.71
CA GLN A 16 -6.06 2.98 -2.82
C GLN A 16 -5.91 3.60 -1.43
N TYR A 17 -4.89 4.45 -1.27
CA TYR A 17 -4.73 5.34 -0.12
C TYR A 17 -5.27 6.71 -0.49
N ILE A 18 -6.33 7.14 0.19
CA ILE A 18 -7.09 8.33 -0.18
C ILE A 18 -7.00 9.37 0.94
N GLU A 19 -6.47 10.56 0.63
CA GLU A 19 -6.46 11.74 1.50
C GLU A 19 -7.25 12.90 0.85
N GLY A 20 -7.64 13.86 1.68
CA GLY A 20 -8.30 15.09 1.24
C GLY A 20 -9.75 15.21 1.69
N SER A 21 -10.43 16.21 1.13
CA SER A 21 -11.81 16.59 1.50
C SER A 21 -12.81 16.13 0.46
N LEU A 22 -14.10 16.37 0.72
CA LEU A 22 -15.20 16.01 -0.18
C LEU A 22 -15.03 16.57 -1.61
N PHE A 23 -14.37 17.74 -1.73
CA PHE A 23 -14.20 18.48 -2.98
C PHE A 23 -12.83 18.28 -3.66
N LYS A 24 -11.85 17.72 -2.96
CA LYS A 24 -10.53 17.40 -3.52
C LYS A 24 -9.98 16.14 -2.85
N LYS A 25 -9.93 15.05 -3.60
CA LYS A 25 -9.35 13.78 -3.18
C LYS A 25 -8.02 13.58 -3.88
N ASN A 26 -7.00 13.25 -3.10
CA ASN A 26 -5.74 12.77 -3.61
C ASN A 26 -5.62 11.28 -3.31
N THR A 27 -5.16 10.51 -4.29
CA THR A 27 -5.08 9.05 -4.19
C THR A 27 -3.69 8.56 -4.55
N CYS A 28 -3.14 7.66 -3.75
CA CYS A 28 -2.05 6.78 -4.14
C CYS A 28 -2.60 5.38 -4.41
N GLU A 29 -2.07 4.71 -5.44
CA GLU A 29 -2.53 3.40 -5.87
C GLU A 29 -1.38 2.41 -5.88
N PHE A 30 -1.60 1.27 -5.23
CA PHE A 30 -0.62 0.22 -5.04
C PHE A 30 -1.16 -1.07 -5.61
N TYR A 31 -0.36 -1.75 -6.42
CA TYR A 31 -0.69 -3.09 -6.88
C TYR A 31 -0.46 -4.07 -5.73
N TRP A 32 -1.32 -5.09 -5.61
CA TRP A 32 -1.11 -6.18 -4.69
C TRP A 32 -1.51 -7.52 -5.32
N GLU A 33 -0.91 -8.60 -4.82
CA GLU A 33 -1.33 -9.96 -5.15
C GLU A 33 -1.09 -10.92 -3.99
N PHE A 34 -1.76 -12.07 -4.01
CA PHE A 34 -1.48 -13.12 -3.04
C PHE A 34 -0.07 -13.65 -3.23
N GLY A 35 0.67 -13.74 -2.12
CA GLY A 35 1.96 -14.41 -2.11
C GLY A 35 1.82 -15.93 -2.15
N GLY A 36 2.96 -16.60 -2.01
CA GLY A 36 3.06 -18.04 -1.80
C GLY A 36 3.80 -18.37 -0.51
N ALA A 37 3.78 -19.65 -0.13
CA ALA A 37 4.40 -20.16 1.08
C ALA A 37 3.93 -19.43 2.35
N ASP A 38 4.83 -18.75 3.04
CA ASP A 38 4.58 -17.95 4.24
C ASP A 38 4.08 -16.53 3.95
N THR A 39 4.06 -16.12 2.68
CA THR A 39 3.64 -14.78 2.28
C THR A 39 2.16 -14.77 1.91
N VAL A 40 1.36 -14.06 2.71
CA VAL A 40 -0.07 -13.87 2.50
C VAL A 40 -0.32 -12.95 1.30
N ALA A 41 0.36 -11.80 1.27
CA ALA A 41 0.21 -10.82 0.20
C ALA A 41 1.51 -10.06 -0.04
N ILE A 42 1.71 -9.66 -1.29
CA ILE A 42 2.79 -8.80 -1.74
C ILE A 42 2.15 -7.49 -2.21
N ILE A 43 2.69 -6.36 -1.75
CA ILE A 43 2.21 -5.03 -2.15
C ILE A 43 3.39 -4.26 -2.75
N TRP A 44 3.21 -3.75 -3.97
CA TRP A 44 4.23 -2.99 -4.69
C TRP A 44 4.02 -1.49 -4.57
N PHE A 45 5.11 -0.76 -4.40
CA PHE A 45 5.13 0.69 -4.34
C PHE A 45 6.36 1.26 -5.08
N PRO A 46 6.34 2.54 -5.49
CA PRO A 46 7.47 3.19 -6.14
C PRO A 46 8.77 3.05 -5.33
N LYS A 47 9.85 2.64 -5.99
CA LYS A 47 11.10 2.24 -5.33
C LYS A 47 11.89 3.43 -4.78
N ASP A 48 11.88 4.54 -5.51
CA ASP A 48 12.60 5.74 -5.17
C ASP A 48 11.67 6.96 -5.05
N ASP A 49 12.18 8.00 -4.39
CA ASP A 49 11.43 9.23 -4.14
C ASP A 49 11.17 10.01 -5.44
N ALA A 50 12.02 9.91 -6.46
CA ALA A 50 11.85 10.63 -7.72
C ALA A 50 10.71 10.05 -8.59
N GLU A 51 10.53 8.74 -8.58
CA GLU A 51 9.37 8.05 -9.14
C GLU A 51 8.11 8.43 -8.36
N TRP A 52 8.18 8.40 -7.03
CA TRP A 52 7.07 8.77 -6.17
C TRP A 52 6.60 10.20 -6.39
N ASP A 53 7.51 11.17 -6.33
CA ASP A 53 7.20 12.60 -6.46
C ASP A 53 6.62 12.92 -7.84
N ARG A 54 7.08 12.23 -8.90
CA ARG A 54 6.48 12.34 -10.25
C ARG A 54 5.08 11.74 -10.31
N LYS A 55 4.86 10.59 -9.68
CA LYS A 55 3.58 9.86 -9.74
C LYS A 55 2.52 10.47 -8.83
N TYR A 56 2.93 10.97 -7.66
CA TYR A 56 2.08 11.56 -6.63
C TYR A 56 2.63 12.92 -6.14
N PRO A 57 2.62 13.97 -6.98
CA PRO A 57 3.19 15.27 -6.60
C PRO A 57 2.59 15.88 -5.33
N TRP A 58 1.33 15.57 -5.04
CA TRP A 58 0.63 16.01 -3.83
C TRP A 58 1.22 15.43 -2.53
N ALA A 59 1.92 14.30 -2.64
CA ALA A 59 2.50 13.54 -1.55
C ALA A 59 4.03 13.56 -1.61
N ALA A 60 4.63 14.52 -2.32
CA ALA A 60 6.07 14.59 -2.49
C ALA A 60 6.80 14.60 -1.14
N GLY A 61 7.86 13.80 -1.01
CA GLY A 61 8.60 13.62 0.25
C GLY A 61 7.86 12.81 1.35
N ARG A 62 6.65 12.29 1.09
CA ARG A 62 5.86 11.47 2.03
C ARG A 62 5.78 9.98 1.65
N ARG A 63 6.69 9.51 0.78
CA ARG A 63 6.65 8.13 0.23
C ARG A 63 6.54 7.07 1.32
N MET A 64 7.54 6.95 2.18
CA MET A 64 7.56 5.89 3.20
C MET A 64 6.55 6.13 4.32
N GLU A 65 6.16 7.38 4.59
CA GLU A 65 5.06 7.68 5.53
C GLU A 65 3.74 7.06 5.05
N ILE A 66 3.36 7.33 3.79
CA ILE A 66 2.11 6.85 3.21
C ILE A 66 2.14 5.35 2.98
N VAL A 67 3.25 4.81 2.46
CA VAL A 67 3.40 3.36 2.24
C VAL A 67 3.31 2.61 3.56
N ASN A 68 3.96 3.09 4.63
CA ASN A 68 3.86 2.47 5.95
C ASN A 68 2.43 2.54 6.51
N ALA A 69 1.80 3.71 6.46
CA ALA A 69 0.41 3.87 6.90
C ALA A 69 -0.55 2.96 6.13
N MET A 70 -0.37 2.85 4.81
CA MET A 70 -1.14 1.96 3.95
C MET A 70 -0.93 0.49 4.34
N ALA A 71 0.32 0.04 4.47
CA ALA A 71 0.65 -1.35 4.79
C ALA A 71 0.09 -1.77 6.16
N GLU A 72 0.23 -0.91 7.17
CA GLU A 72 -0.32 -1.15 8.50
C GLU A 72 -1.84 -1.20 8.51
N ASP A 73 -2.52 -0.30 7.80
CA ASP A 73 -3.98 -0.33 7.68
C ASP A 73 -4.45 -1.62 6.97
N VAL A 74 -3.78 -2.01 5.89
CA VAL A 74 -4.11 -3.23 5.13
C VAL A 74 -3.91 -4.46 6.00
N ARG A 75 -2.77 -4.56 6.69
CA ARG A 75 -2.49 -5.65 7.63
C ARG A 75 -3.57 -5.76 8.70
N ARG A 76 -3.88 -4.67 9.39
CA ARG A 76 -4.91 -4.67 10.44
C ARG A 76 -6.30 -5.07 9.93
N LYS A 77 -6.65 -4.69 8.69
CA LYS A 77 -7.98 -4.95 8.11
C LYS A 77 -8.12 -6.34 7.48
N GLN A 78 -7.07 -6.86 6.85
CA GLN A 78 -7.15 -8.05 6.00
C GLN A 78 -6.36 -9.25 6.55
N ALA A 79 -5.26 -9.03 7.27
CA ALA A 79 -4.42 -10.09 7.80
C ALA A 79 -3.83 -9.69 9.16
N PRO A 80 -4.66 -9.52 10.21
CA PRO A 80 -4.23 -8.92 11.48
C PRO A 80 -3.17 -9.74 12.22
N SER A 81 -3.07 -11.05 11.96
CA SER A 81 -2.06 -11.96 12.52
C SER A 81 -0.74 -11.99 11.73
N SER A 82 -0.69 -11.35 10.56
CA SER A 82 0.54 -11.27 9.77
C SER A 82 1.47 -10.15 10.29
N THR A 83 2.73 -10.21 9.86
CA THR A 83 3.76 -9.20 10.08
C THR A 83 4.14 -8.52 8.76
N LEU A 84 4.62 -7.28 8.83
CA LEU A 84 5.15 -6.57 7.65
C LEU A 84 6.64 -6.87 7.50
N LYS A 85 7.02 -7.43 6.35
CA LYS A 85 8.41 -7.57 5.93
C LYS A 85 8.68 -6.62 4.77
N TRP A 86 9.63 -5.72 4.96
CA TRP A 86 9.99 -4.68 3.99
C TRP A 86 11.11 -5.15 3.06
N GLU A 87 10.93 -4.93 1.76
CA GLU A 87 11.89 -5.21 0.70
C GLU A 87 11.96 -4.03 -0.28
N ASP A 88 12.87 -4.08 -1.26
CA ASP A 88 13.08 -2.98 -2.21
C ASP A 88 11.91 -2.85 -3.21
N GLY A 89 11.01 -1.90 -2.94
CA GLY A 89 9.80 -1.64 -3.74
C GLY A 89 8.61 -2.52 -3.41
N THR A 90 8.70 -3.32 -2.35
CA THR A 90 7.64 -4.22 -1.91
C THR A 90 7.53 -4.28 -0.39
N VAL A 91 6.31 -4.51 0.08
CA VAL A 91 6.05 -4.92 1.46
C VAL A 91 5.24 -6.20 1.43
N LEU A 92 5.72 -7.19 2.19
CA LEU A 92 5.13 -8.50 2.30
C LEU A 92 4.34 -8.58 3.60
N LEU A 93 3.13 -9.14 3.53
CA LEU A 93 2.39 -9.58 4.70
C LEU A 93 2.73 -11.06 4.91
N VAL A 94 3.52 -11.38 5.92
CA VAL A 94 4.01 -12.73 6.18
C VAL A 94 3.27 -13.34 7.38
N SER A 95 2.79 -14.57 7.24
CA SER A 95 2.21 -15.32 8.35
C SER A 95 3.30 -15.61 9.40
N GLY A 96 3.04 -15.24 10.65
CA GLY A 96 3.90 -15.60 11.78
C GLY A 96 3.77 -17.07 12.17
#